data_AF-A0A524MI04-F1
#
_entry.id   AF-A0A524MI04-F1
#
_cell.length_a   1.000
_cell.length_b   1.000
_cell.length_c   1.000
_cell.angle_alpha   90.00
_cell.angle_beta   90.00
_cell.angle_gamma   90.00
#
_symmetry.space_group_name_H-M   'P 1'
#
loop_
_entity.id
_entity.type
_entity.pdbx_description
1 polymer ?
#
loop_
_entity_poly.entity_id
_entity_poly.type
_entity_poly.pdbx_seq_one_letter_code
_entity_poly.pdbx_strand_id
1 'polypeptide(L)'
;MKRTKVVVKGIIGKSLSYWRNSDKETLIKGNSIVPFDEKIISAVWAKGQVVGSNNPDNYRKDECGAWIYFSHYSNRESQYGWEIDHITFVDHVASDDLNNLRPLQWQNNACKGSGELACIVTANKTNNGPTKTG
;
A
#
# COMPACT_ATOMS: atom_id res chain seq x y z
N MET A 1 -7.12 8.55 26.79
CA MET A 1 -7.58 8.59 25.39
C MET A 1 -8.18 7.24 25.03
N LYS A 2 -9.47 7.16 24.69
CA LYS A 2 -10.11 5.88 24.36
C LYS A 2 -9.64 5.45 22.96
N ARG A 3 -9.28 4.17 22.81
CA ARG A 3 -8.88 3.58 21.53
C ARG A 3 -9.78 2.40 21.23
N THR A 4 -10.30 2.34 20.01
CA THR A 4 -11.11 1.20 19.54
C THR A 4 -10.29 0.40 18.55
N LYS A 5 -10.27 -0.93 18.69
CA LYS A 5 -9.61 -1.81 17.73
C LYS A 5 -10.41 -1.84 16.43
N VAL A 6 -9.74 -1.58 15.31
CA VAL A 6 -10.31 -1.68 13.96
C VAL A 6 -9.60 -2.82 13.23
N VAL A 7 -10.36 -3.59 12.46
CA VAL A 7 -9.85 -4.73 11.70
C VAL A 7 -10.05 -4.46 10.21
N VAL A 8 -8.95 -4.28 9.49
CA VAL A 8 -8.93 -4.19 8.03
C VAL A 8 -8.92 -5.60 7.49
N LYS A 9 -9.93 -5.98 6.71
CA LYS A 9 -10.02 -7.32 6.12
C LYS A 9 -9.35 -7.34 4.75
N GLY A 10 -8.52 -8.34 4.52
CA GLY A 10 -8.11 -8.78 3.19
C GLY A 10 -9.29 -9.46 2.47
N ILE A 11 -9.01 -10.12 1.35
CA ILE A 11 -10.06 -10.56 0.41
C ILE A 11 -10.64 -11.92 0.79
N ILE A 12 -9.82 -12.86 1.26
CA ILE A 12 -10.21 -14.25 1.55
C ILE A 12 -10.32 -14.49 3.06
N GLY A 13 -9.57 -13.77 3.89
CA GLY A 13 -9.72 -13.85 5.35
C GLY A 13 -8.57 -13.26 6.18
N LYS A 14 -7.48 -12.82 5.54
CA LYS A 14 -6.40 -12.12 6.27
C LYS A 14 -6.94 -10.84 6.89
N SER A 15 -6.40 -10.42 8.01
CA SER A 15 -6.75 -9.13 8.58
C SER A 15 -5.58 -8.42 9.23
N LEU A 16 -5.68 -7.10 9.29
CA LEU A 16 -4.75 -6.23 9.99
C LEU A 16 -5.49 -5.50 11.08
N SER A 17 -4.87 -5.42 12.25
CA SER A 17 -5.41 -4.70 13.40
C SER A 17 -4.80 -3.31 13.50
N TYR A 18 -5.65 -2.31 13.62
CA TYR A 18 -5.31 -0.92 13.88
C TYR A 18 -6.06 -0.44 15.12
N TRP A 19 -5.72 0.75 15.58
CA TRP A 19 -6.49 1.45 16.59
C TRP A 19 -7.07 2.71 15.98
N ARG A 20 -8.31 3.06 16.34
CA ARG A 20 -8.92 4.34 16.02
C ARG A 20 -8.93 5.21 17.27
N ASN A 21 -8.48 6.45 17.13
CA ASN A 21 -8.57 7.44 18.20
C ASN A 21 -9.98 8.03 18.23
N SER A 22 -10.62 8.07 19.39
CA SER A 22 -11.97 8.62 19.57
C SER A 22 -12.11 10.07 19.10
N ASP A 23 -11.01 10.81 19.11
CA ASP A 23 -11.05 12.27 18.96
C ASP A 23 -10.72 12.74 17.54
N LYS A 24 -10.21 11.85 16.68
CA LYS A 24 -9.68 12.21 15.34
C LYS A 24 -10.16 11.29 14.20
N GLU A 25 -10.94 10.25 14.51
CA GLU A 25 -11.37 9.19 13.57
C GLU A 25 -10.24 8.49 12.78
N THR A 26 -8.98 8.86 13.01
CA THR A 26 -7.79 8.38 12.30
C THR A 26 -7.39 6.99 12.77
N LEU A 27 -6.96 6.16 11.82
CA LEU A 27 -6.31 4.89 12.12
C LEU A 27 -4.84 5.13 12.55
N ILE A 28 -4.38 4.37 13.54
CA ILE A 28 -2.99 4.37 14.01
C ILE A 28 -2.44 2.94 14.09
N LYS A 29 -1.15 2.79 13.77
CA LYS A 29 -0.38 1.55 13.93
C LYS A 29 0.91 1.88 14.69
N GLY A 30 1.01 1.41 15.94
CA GLY A 30 2.07 1.87 16.85
C GLY A 30 1.94 3.38 17.11
N ASN A 31 2.97 4.14 16.74
CA ASN A 31 3.01 5.60 16.86
C ASN A 31 2.75 6.34 15.53
N SER A 32 2.51 5.61 14.43
CA SER A 32 2.30 6.20 13.11
C SER A 32 0.82 6.40 12.80
N ILE A 33 0.51 7.55 12.18
CA ILE A 33 -0.79 7.82 11.56
C ILE A 33 -0.91 6.99 10.27
N VAL A 34 -2.08 6.40 10.07
CA VAL A 34 -2.46 5.73 8.83
C VAL A 34 -3.47 6.63 8.12
N PRO A 35 -3.12 7.18 6.94
CA PRO A 35 -3.88 8.28 6.34
C PRO A 35 -5.22 7.85 5.72
N PHE A 36 -5.39 6.56 5.44
CA PHE A 36 -6.60 6.02 4.82
C PHE A 36 -7.36 5.10 5.79
N ASP A 37 -8.68 5.05 5.64
CA ASP A 37 -9.52 4.14 6.39
C ASP A 37 -9.39 2.68 5.91
N GLU A 38 -9.98 1.76 6.65
CA GLU A 38 -9.96 0.33 6.38
C GLU A 38 -10.55 -0.04 5.01
N LYS A 39 -11.57 0.67 4.55
CA LYS A 39 -12.26 0.35 3.30
C LYS A 39 -11.37 0.72 2.12
N ILE A 40 -10.74 1.89 2.17
CA ILE A 40 -9.80 2.35 1.14
C ILE A 40 -8.57 1.44 1.10
N ILE A 41 -8.01 1.05 2.26
CA ILE A 41 -6.88 0.12 2.31
C ILE A 41 -7.23 -1.21 1.63
N SER A 42 -8.37 -1.80 1.96
CA SER A 42 -8.82 -3.05 1.37
C SER A 42 -9.09 -2.91 -0.14
N ALA A 43 -9.75 -1.83 -0.56
CA ALA A 43 -10.10 -1.59 -1.95
C ALA A 43 -8.87 -1.34 -2.83
N VAL A 44 -7.90 -0.56 -2.33
CA VAL A 44 -6.64 -0.30 -3.05
C VAL A 44 -5.77 -1.56 -3.10
N TRP A 45 -5.67 -2.34 -2.01
CA TRP A 45 -4.98 -3.64 -2.05
C TRP A 45 -5.50 -4.55 -3.15
N ALA A 46 -6.83 -4.59 -3.34
CA ALA A 46 -7.47 -5.42 -4.34
C ALA A 46 -7.09 -5.07 -5.79
N LYS A 47 -6.56 -3.87 -6.04
CA LYS A 47 -6.07 -3.44 -7.36
C LYS A 47 -4.69 -4.00 -7.72
N GLY A 48 -3.93 -4.47 -6.74
CA GLY A 48 -2.60 -5.07 -7.01
C GLY A 48 -2.73 -6.33 -7.85
N GLN A 49 -1.75 -6.59 -8.71
CA GLN A 49 -1.77 -7.75 -9.61
C GLN A 49 -1.63 -9.06 -8.82
N VAL A 50 -2.53 -10.02 -9.08
CA VAL A 50 -2.42 -11.40 -8.61
C VAL A 50 -1.49 -12.16 -9.54
N VAL A 51 -0.50 -12.88 -8.99
CA VAL A 51 0.54 -13.54 -9.80
C VAL A 51 0.76 -14.98 -9.34
N GLY A 52 0.60 -15.90 -10.29
CA GLY A 52 0.88 -17.32 -10.10
C GLY A 52 0.00 -17.97 -9.03
N SER A 53 0.57 -18.92 -8.30
CA SER A 53 -0.10 -19.65 -7.21
C SER A 53 0.06 -18.99 -5.84
N ASN A 54 0.62 -17.77 -5.77
CA ASN A 54 0.75 -17.05 -4.51
C ASN A 54 -0.63 -16.69 -3.96
N ASN A 55 -0.81 -16.78 -2.64
CA ASN A 55 -2.06 -16.39 -2.01
C ASN A 55 -2.28 -14.86 -2.21
N PRO A 56 -3.36 -14.44 -2.89
CA PRO A 56 -3.62 -13.03 -3.21
C PRO A 56 -4.02 -12.17 -2.00
N ASP A 57 -4.31 -12.79 -0.85
CA ASP A 57 -4.44 -12.08 0.44
C ASP A 57 -3.10 -11.68 1.04
N ASN A 58 -2.06 -12.39 0.62
CA ASN A 58 -0.72 -12.23 1.12
C ASN A 58 0.06 -11.33 0.17
N TYR A 59 0.28 -11.81 -1.05
CA TYR A 59 1.17 -11.19 -2.02
C TYR A 59 0.41 -10.72 -3.24
N ARG A 60 0.80 -9.53 -3.71
CA ARG A 60 0.42 -8.96 -5.00
C ARG A 60 1.63 -8.27 -5.60
N LYS A 61 1.54 -7.87 -6.87
CA LYS A 61 2.48 -6.92 -7.45
C LYS A 61 1.86 -5.55 -7.60
N ASP A 62 2.67 -4.52 -7.44
CA ASP A 62 2.32 -3.16 -7.84
C ASP A 62 2.42 -2.98 -9.36
N GLU A 63 2.13 -1.77 -9.85
CA GLU A 63 2.18 -1.43 -11.28
C GLU A 63 3.60 -1.51 -11.87
N CYS A 64 4.63 -1.35 -11.03
CA CYS A 64 6.03 -1.56 -11.41
C CYS A 64 6.42 -3.04 -11.43
N GLY A 65 5.53 -3.95 -11.04
CA GLY A 65 5.82 -5.36 -10.94
C GLY A 65 6.66 -5.74 -9.71
N ALA A 66 6.79 -4.87 -8.71
CA ALA A 66 7.39 -5.18 -7.42
C ALA A 66 6.41 -5.93 -6.52
N TRP A 67 6.89 -6.93 -5.78
CA TRP A 67 6.09 -7.63 -4.78
C TRP A 67 5.72 -6.71 -3.62
N ILE A 68 4.46 -6.76 -3.24
CA ILE A 68 3.92 -6.10 -2.06
C ILE A 68 3.24 -7.16 -1.17
N TYR A 69 3.36 -7.00 0.15
CA TYR A 69 2.81 -7.93 1.12
C TYR A 69 1.78 -7.23 2.00
N PHE A 70 0.54 -7.72 2.04
CA PHE A 70 -0.60 -7.02 2.65
C PHE A 70 -0.28 -6.49 4.06
N SER A 71 0.28 -7.34 4.92
CA SER A 71 0.61 -6.99 6.31
C SER A 71 1.73 -5.97 6.48
N HIS A 72 2.46 -5.66 5.41
CA HIS A 72 3.53 -4.68 5.37
C HIS A 72 3.05 -3.32 4.84
N TYR A 73 1.74 -3.06 4.85
CA TYR A 73 1.21 -1.73 4.64
C TYR A 73 1.84 -0.72 5.63
N SER A 74 2.35 0.39 5.08
CA SER A 74 3.12 1.45 5.76
C SER A 74 4.42 0.99 6.44
N ASN A 75 4.98 -0.17 6.05
CA ASN A 75 6.25 -0.67 6.58
C ASN A 75 7.40 -0.45 5.59
N ARG A 76 8.09 0.69 5.70
CA ARG A 76 9.25 1.04 4.85
C ARG A 76 10.54 0.27 5.20
N GLU A 77 10.58 -0.45 6.32
CA GLU A 77 11.73 -1.32 6.67
C GLU A 77 11.67 -2.69 5.96
N SER A 78 10.59 -2.95 5.23
CA SER A 78 10.39 -4.21 4.53
C SER A 78 10.62 -4.04 3.03
N GLN A 79 11.34 -4.99 2.44
CA GLN A 79 11.49 -5.13 0.99
C GLN A 79 10.14 -5.26 0.24
N TYR A 80 9.08 -5.74 0.92
CA TYR A 80 7.72 -5.91 0.41
C TYR A 80 6.72 -4.89 0.97
N GLY A 81 7.24 -3.82 1.59
CA GLY A 81 6.40 -2.75 2.12
C GLY A 81 5.66 -2.02 1.01
N TRP A 82 4.48 -1.52 1.31
CA TRP A 82 3.68 -0.82 0.32
C TRP A 82 2.84 0.27 0.96
N GLU A 83 2.44 1.22 0.12
CA GLU A 83 1.67 2.38 0.48
C GLU A 83 0.59 2.61 -0.59
N ILE A 84 -0.37 3.48 -0.28
CA ILE A 84 -1.37 3.94 -1.24
C ILE A 84 -0.77 5.15 -1.94
N ASP A 85 -0.62 5.05 -3.26
CA ASP A 85 -0.14 6.11 -4.14
C ASP A 85 -1.34 6.78 -4.84
N HIS A 86 -1.24 8.09 -5.03
CA HIS A 86 -2.13 8.86 -5.89
C HIS A 86 -1.57 8.88 -7.31
N ILE A 87 -2.32 8.35 -8.29
CA ILE A 87 -1.87 8.20 -9.67
C ILE A 87 -1.58 9.57 -10.30
N THR A 88 -2.53 10.51 -10.18
CA THR A 88 -2.40 11.89 -10.67
C THR A 88 -2.55 12.91 -9.56
N PHE A 89 -1.85 14.03 -9.73
CA PHE A 89 -2.02 15.26 -8.98
C PHE A 89 -2.59 16.31 -9.93
N VAL A 90 -3.68 16.97 -9.55
CA VAL A 90 -4.22 18.13 -10.27
C VAL A 90 -3.99 19.34 -9.38
N ASP A 91 -3.26 20.34 -9.85
CA ASP A 91 -2.94 21.57 -9.09
C ASP A 91 -2.35 21.31 -7.69
N HIS A 92 -1.50 20.27 -7.56
CA HIS A 92 -0.95 19.79 -6.28
C HIS A 92 -1.97 19.26 -5.26
N VAL A 93 -3.22 19.07 -5.67
CA VAL A 93 -4.26 18.41 -4.89
C VAL A 93 -4.43 16.99 -5.41
N ALA A 94 -4.24 16.02 -4.54
CA ALA A 94 -4.50 14.63 -4.84
C ALA A 94 -5.95 14.29 -4.45
N SER A 95 -6.72 13.77 -5.40
CA SER A 95 -8.07 13.27 -5.10
C SER A 95 -7.97 11.89 -4.44
N ASP A 96 -8.68 11.71 -3.32
CA ASP A 96 -8.86 10.41 -2.65
C ASP A 96 -9.98 9.56 -3.31
N ASP A 97 -10.45 9.96 -4.50
CA ASP A 97 -11.27 9.07 -5.33
C ASP A 97 -10.52 7.76 -5.52
N LEU A 98 -11.19 6.65 -5.18
CA LEU A 98 -10.63 5.32 -5.29
C LEU A 98 -10.00 5.09 -6.67
N ASN A 99 -10.56 5.62 -7.76
CA ASN A 99 -10.01 5.49 -9.11
C ASN A 99 -8.61 6.11 -9.28
N ASN A 100 -8.30 7.16 -8.51
CA ASN A 100 -6.99 7.80 -8.48
C ASN A 100 -6.00 7.13 -7.50
N LEU A 101 -6.40 6.07 -6.81
CA LEU A 101 -5.55 5.37 -5.85
C LEU A 101 -5.06 4.04 -6.40
N ARG A 102 -3.78 3.71 -6.16
CA ARG A 102 -3.19 2.41 -6.47
C ARG A 102 -2.27 1.91 -5.35
N PRO A 103 -2.08 0.60 -5.20
CA PRO A 103 -1.07 0.08 -4.29
C PRO A 103 0.29 0.18 -4.96
N LEU A 104 1.27 0.75 -4.27
CA LEU A 104 2.62 0.91 -4.81
C LEU A 104 3.66 0.48 -3.77
N GLN A 105 4.71 -0.21 -4.21
CA GLN A 105 5.84 -0.54 -3.33
C GLN A 105 6.47 0.76 -2.82
N TRP A 106 6.85 0.79 -1.54
CA TRP A 106 7.16 2.06 -0.85
C TRP A 106 8.33 2.85 -1.45
N GLN A 107 9.33 2.20 -2.05
CA GLN A 107 10.45 2.86 -2.73
C GLN A 107 10.01 3.45 -4.06
N ASN A 108 9.20 2.72 -4.84
CA ASN A 108 8.58 3.25 -6.06
C ASN A 108 7.70 4.46 -5.75
N ASN A 109 6.90 4.39 -4.68
CA ASN A 109 6.09 5.51 -4.21
C ASN A 109 6.93 6.71 -3.78
N ALA A 110 7.95 6.48 -2.95
CA ALA A 110 8.86 7.53 -2.48
C ALA A 110 9.64 8.19 -3.64
N CYS A 111 10.04 7.42 -4.65
CA CYS A 111 10.73 7.94 -5.83
C CYS A 111 9.82 8.79 -6.71
N LYS A 112 8.56 8.38 -6.88
CA LYS A 112 7.56 9.16 -7.63
C LYS A 112 7.28 10.49 -6.94
N GLY A 113 7.02 10.47 -5.62
CA GLY A 113 6.52 11.64 -4.91
C GLY A 113 5.26 12.19 -5.58
N SER A 114 5.29 13.47 -5.99
CA SER A 114 4.22 14.12 -6.75
C SER A 114 4.41 14.11 -8.26
N GLY A 115 5.46 13.46 -8.76
CA GLY A 115 5.85 13.44 -10.17
C GLY A 115 5.37 12.20 -10.93
N GLU A 116 6.04 11.94 -12.05
CA GLU A 116 5.81 10.74 -12.86
C GLU A 116 6.34 9.48 -12.17
N LEU A 117 5.70 8.34 -12.43
CA LEU A 117 6.12 7.07 -11.87
C LEU A 117 7.46 6.62 -12.46
N ALA A 118 8.50 6.58 -11.63
CA ALA A 118 9.76 5.91 -11.92
C ALA A 118 9.82 4.58 -11.16
N CYS A 119 9.77 3.46 -11.89
CA CYS A 119 9.87 2.12 -11.31
C CYS A 119 11.33 1.79 -11.00
N ILE A 120 11.79 2.12 -9.79
CA ILE A 120 13.18 1.87 -9.34
C ILE A 120 13.37 0.51 -8.69
N VAL A 121 12.29 -0.13 -8.26
CA VAL A 121 12.26 -1.48 -7.70
C VAL A 121 11.25 -2.33 -8.47
N THR A 122 11.67 -3.54 -8.85
CA THR A 122 10.79 -4.56 -9.44
C THR A 122 11.03 -5.92 -8.79
N ALA A 123 10.08 -6.83 -8.94
CA ALA A 123 10.31 -8.22 -8.55
C ALA A 123 11.25 -8.88 -9.57
N ASN A 124 12.31 -9.48 -9.06
CA ASN A 124 13.05 -10.51 -9.77
C ASN A 124 12.48 -11.90 -9.41
N LYS A 125 13.15 -12.97 -9.86
CA LYS A 125 12.68 -14.36 -9.65
C LYS A 125 12.50 -14.74 -8.18
N THR A 126 13.22 -14.11 -7.25
CA THR A 126 13.27 -14.52 -5.84
C THR A 126 12.87 -13.42 -4.86
N ASN A 127 13.11 -12.15 -5.17
CA ASN A 127 12.86 -11.02 -4.28
C ASN A 127 12.65 -9.71 -5.07
N ASN A 128 12.42 -8.59 -4.39
CA ASN A 128 12.46 -7.27 -5.01
C ASN A 128 13.90 -6.77 -5.06
N GLY A 129 14.26 -6.11 -6.16
CA GLY A 129 15.57 -5.48 -6.31
C GLY A 129 15.51 -4.30 -7.28
N PRO A 130 16.64 -3.60 -7.48
CA PRO A 130 16.71 -2.49 -8.42
C PRO A 130 16.24 -2.92 -9.81
N THR A 131 15.47 -2.05 -10.46
CA THR A 131 15.07 -2.24 -11.85
C THR A 131 16.32 -2.28 -12.71
N LYS A 132 16.51 -3.36 -13.46
CA LYS A 132 17.59 -3.47 -14.43
C LYS A 132 17.22 -2.62 -15.65
N THR A 133 17.86 -1.48 -15.83
CA THR A 133 17.90 -0.81 -17.13
C THR A 133 18.69 -1.70 -18.08
N GLY A 134 18.03 -2.16 -19.14
CA GLY A 134 18.68 -2.92 -20.21
C GLY A 134 19.69 -2.09 -21.00
#